data_AF-A0A7K7ZAY2-F1
#
_entry.id   AF-A0A7K7ZAY2-F1
#
_cell.length_a   1.000
_cell.length_b   1.000
_cell.length_c   1.000
_cell.angle_alpha   90.00
_cell.angle_beta   90.00
_cell.angle_gamma   90.00
#
_symmetry.space_group_name_H-M   'P 1'
#
loop_
_entity.id
_entity.type
_entity.pdbx_description
1 polymer ?
#
loop_
_entity_poly.entity_id
_entity_poly.type
_entity_poly.pdbx_seq_one_letter_code
_entity_poly.pdbx_strand_id
1 'polypeptide(L)' 'SLTQSRHSRHLAACAAALARFGRGDSGDNGDSGDSGDNGDLAVAAERLRVARRELGRITGHVGAEDVLDIIFRDFCVGK' A
#
# COMPACT_ATOMS: atom_id res chain seq x y z
N SER A 1 20.51 8.82 -14.96
CA SER A 1 19.50 9.89 -15.11
C SER A 1 18.65 9.96 -13.84
N LEU A 2 18.30 11.15 -13.35
CA LEU A 2 17.55 11.37 -12.09
C LEU A 2 16.18 10.65 -12.08
N THR A 3 15.58 10.44 -13.26
CA THR A 3 14.30 9.73 -13.43
C THR A 3 14.42 8.22 -13.21
N GLN A 4 15.53 7.61 -13.61
CA GLN A 4 15.79 6.17 -13.37
C GLN A 4 15.88 5.87 -11.87
N SER A 5 16.55 6.72 -11.10
CA SER A 5 16.69 6.55 -9.65
C SER A 5 15.37 6.72 -8.89
N ARG A 6 14.45 7.58 -9.39
CA ARG A 6 13.15 7.78 -8.76
C ARG A 6 12.19 6.63 -9.07
N HIS A 7 12.10 6.21 -10.32
CA HIS A 7 11.24 5.09 -10.72
C HIS A 7 11.70 3.78 -10.08
N SER A 8 13.01 3.51 -10.02
CA SER A 8 13.54 2.31 -9.36
C SER A 8 13.21 2.28 -7.86
N ARG A 9 13.26 3.43 -7.19
CA ARG A 9 12.87 3.54 -5.77
C ARG A 9 11.39 3.20 -5.56
N HIS A 10 10.49 3.76 -6.36
CA HIS A 10 9.05 3.45 -6.27
C HIS A 10 8.76 1.98 -6.60
N LEU A 11 9.46 1.42 -7.59
CA LEU A 11 9.32 0.01 -7.96
C LEU A 11 9.78 -0.91 -6.83
N ALA A 12 10.92 -0.59 -6.20
CA ALA A 12 11.44 -1.34 -5.05
C ALA A 12 10.49 -1.27 -3.85
N ALA A 13 9.90 -0.11 -3.58
CA ALA A 13 8.90 0.05 -2.52
C ALA A 13 7.63 -0.77 -2.78
N CYS A 14 7.14 -0.77 -4.02
CA CYS A 14 6.02 -1.60 -4.45
C CYS A 14 6.32 -3.10 -4.26
N ALA A 15 7.47 -3.56 -4.74
CA ALA A 15 7.90 -4.95 -4.60
C ALA A 15 8.03 -5.37 -3.12
N ALA A 16 8.58 -4.51 -2.26
CA ALA A 16 8.70 -4.79 -0.83
C ALA A 16 7.32 -4.90 -0.14
N ALA A 17 6.35 -4.08 -0.53
CA ALA A 17 4.98 -4.15 -0.01
C ALA A 17 4.28 -5.45 -0.42
N LEU A 18 4.40 -5.85 -1.70
CA LEU A 18 3.85 -7.10 -2.22
C LEU A 18 4.50 -8.34 -1.59
N ALA A 19 5.83 -8.34 -1.42
CA ALA A 19 6.54 -9.44 -0.77
C ALA A 19 6.10 -9.64 0.70
N ARG A 20 5.78 -8.53 1.39
CA ARG A 20 5.26 -8.59 2.76
C ARG A 20 3.81 -9.05 2.82
N PHE A 21 3.00 -8.74 1.80
CA PHE A 21 1.64 -9.25 1.67
C PHE A 21 1.65 -10.77 1.46
N GLY A 22 2.41 -11.27 0.48
CA GLY A 22 2.48 -12.71 0.18
C GLY A 22 3.07 -13.58 1.30
N ARG A 23 3.85 -13.00 2.23
CA ARG A 23 4.35 -13.70 3.42
C ARG A 23 3.33 -13.79 4.56
N GLY A 24 2.34 -12.91 4.60
CA GLY A 24 1.29 -12.90 5.62
C GLY A 24 0.11 -13.84 5.30
N ASP A 25 -0.07 -14.17 4.02
CA ASP A 25 -1.16 -15.02 3.52
C ASP A 25 -0.82 -16.53 3.50
N SER A 26 0.41 -16.91 3.90
CA SER A 26 0.81 -18.32 4.04
C SER A 26 0.33 -18.96 5.35
N GLY A 27 -0.63 -18.32 6.04
CA GLY A 27 -1.39 -18.94 7.12
C GLY A 27 -2.22 -20.09 6.55
N ASP A 28 -1.69 -21.29 6.73
CA ASP A 28 -2.41 -22.56 6.65
C ASP A 28 -3.78 -22.43 7.33
N ASN A 29 -4.84 -22.24 6.53
CA ASN A 29 -6.22 -22.14 7.00
C ASN A 29 -6.74 -23.54 7.37
N GLY A 30 -6.18 -24.08 8.44
CA GLY A 30 -6.71 -25.22 9.17
C GLY A 30 -7.56 -24.75 10.34
N ASP A 31 -8.86 -24.61 10.08
CA ASP A 31 -9.96 -24.76 11.04
C ASP A 31 -10.18 -23.71 12.16
N SER A 32 -11.46 -23.32 12.29
CA SER A 32 -12.13 -22.76 13.47
C SER A 32 -11.85 -21.32 13.94
N GLY A 33 -12.85 -20.44 13.75
CA GLY A 33 -13.36 -19.61 14.87
C GLY A 33 -13.08 -18.10 14.83
N ASP A 34 -14.01 -17.36 14.24
CA ASP A 34 -14.65 -16.14 14.76
C ASP A 34 -13.80 -15.18 15.65
N SER A 35 -13.50 -13.98 15.11
CA SER A 35 -13.09 -12.72 15.79
C SER A 35 -11.63 -12.23 15.72
N GLY A 36 -10.68 -12.98 15.14
CA GLY A 36 -9.25 -12.55 15.05
C GLY A 36 -8.77 -11.98 13.71
N ASP A 37 -9.45 -12.30 12.60
CA ASP A 37 -8.92 -12.16 11.23
C ASP A 37 -8.99 -10.74 10.63
N ASN A 38 -9.87 -9.87 11.16
CA ASN A 38 -10.01 -8.50 10.62
C ASN A 38 -8.74 -7.67 10.72
N GLY A 39 -7.90 -7.91 11.73
CA GLY A 39 -6.62 -7.21 11.90
C GLY A 39 -5.62 -7.60 10.80
N ASP A 40 -5.53 -8.89 10.50
CA ASP A 40 -4.62 -9.43 9.49
C ASP A 40 -5.09 -9.05 8.08
N LEU A 41 -6.39 -9.14 7.82
CA LEU A 41 -6.98 -8.69 6.56
C LEU A 41 -6.81 -7.19 6.35
N ALA A 42 -7.02 -6.35 7.37
CA ALA A 42 -6.80 -4.91 7.28
C ALA A 42 -5.34 -4.56 7.00
N VAL A 43 -4.40 -5.24 7.68
CA VAL A 43 -2.95 -5.08 7.43
C VAL A 43 -2.59 -5.55 6.02
N ALA A 44 -3.16 -6.65 5.55
CA ALA A 44 -2.96 -7.17 4.20
C ALA A 44 -3.50 -6.19 3.13
N ALA A 45 -4.71 -5.66 3.32
CA ALA A 45 -5.31 -4.65 2.46
C ALA A 45 -4.48 -3.36 2.41
N GLU A 46 -3.95 -2.91 3.55
CA GLU A 46 -3.07 -1.74 3.63
C GLU A 46 -1.77 -1.94 2.84
N ARG A 47 -1.18 -3.14 2.88
CA ARG A 47 0.02 -3.46 2.06
C ARG A 47 -0.29 -3.37 0.57
N LEU A 48 -1.43 -3.87 0.12
CA LEU A 48 -1.86 -3.76 -1.28
C LEU A 48 -2.11 -2.31 -1.68
N ARG A 49 -2.72 -1.52 -0.79
CA ARG A 49 -2.94 -0.08 -1.01
C ARG A 49 -1.61 0.66 -1.20
N VAL A 50 -0.61 0.37 -0.37
CA VAL A 50 0.74 0.93 -0.49
C VAL A 50 1.41 0.50 -1.79
N ALA A 51 1.34 -0.78 -2.17
CA ALA A 51 1.91 -1.28 -3.42
C ALA A 51 1.31 -0.57 -4.64
N ARG A 52 -0.03 -0.47 -4.69
CA ARG A 52 -0.76 0.22 -5.75
C ARG A 52 -0.35 1.68 -5.87
N ARG A 53 -0.22 2.39 -4.75
CA ARG A 53 0.20 3.80 -4.71
C ARG A 53 1.59 4.01 -5.30
N GLU A 54 2.55 3.18 -4.88
CA GLU A 54 3.94 3.29 -5.38
C GLU A 54 4.02 2.96 -6.88
N LEU A 55 3.21 2.01 -7.37
CA LEU A 55 3.09 1.73 -8.79
C LEU A 55 2.46 2.91 -9.57
N GLY A 56 1.41 3.53 -9.01
CA GLY A 56 0.75 4.70 -9.58
C GLY A 56 1.68 5.90 -9.80
N ARG A 57 2.67 6.09 -8.92
CA ARG A 57 3.71 7.13 -9.07
C ARG A 57 4.62 6.93 -10.28
N ILE A 58 4.71 5.71 -10.80
CA ILE A 58 5.50 5.38 -12.00
C ILE A 58 4.66 5.51 -13.26
N THR A 59 3.41 5.02 -13.21
CA THR A 59 2.52 4.97 -14.38
C THR A 59 1.69 6.25 -14.60
N GLY A 60 1.71 7.17 -13.63
CA GLY A 60 0.84 8.35 -13.63
C GLY A 60 -0.62 8.04 -13.25
N HIS A 61 -0.88 6.82 -12.76
CA HIS A 61 -2.21 6.43 -12.27
C HIS A 61 -2.41 6.92 -10.85
N VAL A 62 -3.35 7.84 -10.64
CA VAL A 62 -3.63 8.48 -9.35
C VAL A 62 -5.07 8.16 -8.96
N GLY A 63 -5.27 7.48 -7.83
CA GLY A 63 -6.61 7.17 -7.31
C GLY A 63 -7.19 8.33 -6.50
N ALA A 64 -8.50 8.29 -6.20
CA ALA A 64 -9.16 9.32 -5.37
C ALA A 64 -8.44 9.55 -4.04
N GLU A 65 -8.02 8.49 -3.35
CA GLU A 65 -7.24 8.55 -2.10
C GLU A 65 -5.95 9.37 -2.23
N ASP A 66 -5.24 9.26 -3.35
CA ASP A 66 -4.00 10.00 -3.58
C ASP A 66 -4.26 11.49 -3.81
N VAL A 67 -5.40 11.82 -4.44
CA VAL A 67 -5.87 13.21 -4.63
C VAL A 67 -6.30 13.81 -3.29
N LEU A 68 -7.05 13.06 -2.48
CA LEU A 68 -7.44 13.47 -1.13
C LEU A 68 -6.19 13.69 -0.25
N ASP A 69 -5.19 12.82 -0.34
CA ASP A 69 -3.89 12.95 0.35
C ASP A 69 -3.10 14.21 -0.06
N ILE A 70 -3.37 14.80 -1.22
CA ILE A 70 -2.74 16.06 -1.67
C ILE A 70 -3.56 17.24 -1.15
N ILE A 71 -4.87 17.20 -1.37
CA ILE A 71 -5.81 18.22 -0.91
C ILE A 71 -5.64 18.42 0.60
N PHE A 72 -5.76 17.36 1.39
CA PHE A 72 -5.69 17.43 2.86
C PHE A 72 -4.29 17.63 3.44
N ARG A 73 -3.23 17.53 2.63
CA ARG A 73 -1.85 17.80 3.10
C ARG A 73 -1.56 19.28 3.26
N ASP A 74 -2.22 20.11 2.46
CA ASP A 74 -2.08 21.56 2.50
C ASP A 74 -3.16 22.23 3.38
N PHE A 75 -4.22 21.49 3.76
CA PHE A 75 -5.06 21.89 4.88
C PHE A 75 -4.27 21.66 6.17
N CYS A 76 -3.75 22.73 6.77
CA CYS A 76 -3.26 22.68 8.14
C CYS A 76 -4.26 21.91 9.01
N VAL A 77 -3.78 20.90 9.73
CA VAL A 77 -4.46 20.35 10.91
C VAL A 77 -4.57 21.52 11.89
N GLY A 78 -5.66 22.26 11.77
CA GLY A 78 -5.74 23.64 12.23
C GLY A 78 -7.12 24.24 12.05
N LYS A 79 -8.16 23.41 12.17
CA LYS A 79 -9.45 23.72 12.78
C LYS A 79 -10.17 22.43 13.12
#